data_AF-A0A935KIW0-F1
#
_entry.id   AF-A0A935KIW0-F1
#
_cell.length_a   1.000
_cell.length_b   1.000
_cell.length_c   1.000
_cell.angle_alpha   90.00
_cell.angle_beta   90.00
_cell.angle_gamma   90.00
#
_symmetry.space_group_name_H-M   'P 1'
#
loop_
_entity.id
_entity.type
_entity.pdbx_description
1 polymer ?
#
loop_
_entity_poly.entity_id
_entity_poly.type
_entity_poly.pdbx_seq_one_letter_code
_entity_poly.pdbx_strand_id
1 'polypeptide(L)'
;MKIKISRNGELSVNELHVADLLIVKIDDYEKRKTGLNFNSTQDIQDIAQESEFEVRQGYLEESNVNPMVELENMINISKEYETAYKMVNYLENSLEKTNDLGRI
;
A
#
# COMPACT_ATOMS: atom_id res chain seq x y z
N MET A 1 2.04 7.51 36.86
CA MET A 1 0.77 7.42 36.10
C MET A 1 0.94 6.28 35.10
N LYS A 2 0.13 5.22 35.23
CA LYS A 2 0.20 4.03 34.38
C LYS A 2 -1.03 4.01 33.46
N ILE A 3 -0.80 4.05 32.15
CA ILE A 3 -1.86 3.98 31.13
C ILE A 3 -1.85 2.57 30.55
N LYS A 4 -3.00 1.92 30.53
CA LYS A 4 -3.18 0.58 29.95
C LYS A 4 -4.39 0.60 29.03
N ILE A 5 -4.22 0.00 27.86
CA ILE A 5 -5.31 -0.24 26.90
C ILE A 5 -5.49 -1.75 26.81
N SER A 6 -6.70 -2.25 27.09
CA SER A 6 -7.02 -3.67 26.98
C SER A 6 -7.14 -4.11 25.52
N ARG A 7 -7.26 -5.42 25.30
CA ARG A 7 -7.42 -5.99 23.95
C ARG A 7 -8.74 -5.63 23.27
N ASN A 8 -9.79 -5.35 24.04
CA ASN A 8 -11.08 -4.88 23.52
C ASN A 8 -11.17 -3.34 23.43
N GLY A 9 -10.08 -2.61 23.70
CA GLY A 9 -10.03 -1.15 23.51
C GLY A 9 -10.39 -0.32 24.74
N GLU A 10 -10.55 -0.92 25.92
CA GLU A 10 -10.78 -0.21 27.18
C GLU A 10 -9.51 0.51 27.64
N LEU A 11 -9.60 1.82 27.85
CA LEU A 11 -8.53 2.67 28.37
C LEU A 11 -8.69 2.86 29.88
N SER A 12 -7.62 2.49 30.61
CA SER A 12 -7.54 2.65 32.06
C SER A 12 -6.30 3.44 32.48
N VAL A 13 -6.46 4.29 33.49
CA VAL A 13 -5.38 5.06 34.11
C VAL A 13 -5.31 4.71 35.59
N ASN A 14 -4.16 4.19 36.02
CA ASN A 14 -3.97 3.68 37.38
C ASN A 14 -5.08 2.68 37.78
N GLU A 15 -5.45 1.77 36.87
CA GLU A 15 -6.49 0.73 37.03
C GLU A 15 -7.94 1.26 37.13
N LEU A 16 -8.18 2.57 36.96
CA LEU A 16 -9.52 3.12 36.82
C LEU A 16 -9.89 3.22 35.33
N HIS A 17 -11.06 2.71 34.94
CA HIS A 17 -11.63 2.89 33.61
C HIS A 17 -11.84 4.39 33.31
N VAL A 18 -11.47 4.83 32.11
CA VAL A 18 -11.58 6.24 31.70
C VAL A 18 -12.38 6.40 30.40
N ALA A 19 -12.17 5.53 29.41
CA ALA A 19 -12.82 5.60 28.11
C ALA A 19 -12.65 4.30 27.32
N ASP A 20 -13.39 4.16 26.22
CA ASP A 20 -13.25 3.08 25.25
C ASP A 20 -12.85 3.60 23.87
N LEU A 21 -12.03 2.84 23.16
CA LEU A 21 -11.70 3.09 21.76
C LEU A 21 -12.86 2.65 20.86
N LEU A 22 -13.36 3.56 20.02
CA LEU A 22 -14.30 3.22 18.97
C LEU A 22 -13.53 2.66 17.75
N ILE A 23 -13.78 1.38 17.44
CA ILE A 23 -13.22 0.71 16.27
C ILE A 23 -14.31 0.57 15.20
N VAL A 24 -13.98 0.87 13.96
CA VAL A 24 -14.92 0.92 12.84
C VAL A 24 -14.42 0.11 11.66
N LYS A 25 -15.36 -0.34 10.83
CA LYS A 25 -15.09 -1.03 9.57
C LYS A 25 -15.28 -0.10 8.39
N ILE A 26 -14.45 -0.34 7.39
CA ILE A 26 -14.48 0.32 6.09
C ILE A 26 -14.68 -0.74 5.01
N ASP A 27 -15.50 -0.45 4.00
CA ASP A 27 -15.85 -1.42 2.94
C ASP A 27 -14.68 -1.67 1.97
N ASP A 28 -13.87 -0.65 1.72
CA ASP A 28 -12.92 -0.64 0.62
C ASP A 28 -11.53 -0.23 1.12
N TYR A 29 -10.76 -1.23 1.54
CA TYR A 29 -9.40 -1.07 2.04
C TYR A 29 -8.42 -0.55 0.96
N GLU A 30 -8.80 -0.63 -0.32
CA GLU A 30 -8.00 -0.15 -1.46
C GLU A 30 -8.21 1.35 -1.73
N LYS A 31 -9.28 1.96 -1.20
CA LYS A 31 -9.59 3.40 -1.34
C LYS A 31 -8.81 4.32 -0.40
N ARG A 32 -7.60 3.93 0.00
CA ARG A 32 -6.71 4.87 0.69
C ARG A 32 -6.46 6.07 -0.23
N LYS A 33 -6.75 7.28 0.25
CA LYS A 33 -6.38 8.50 -0.47
C LYS A 33 -4.87 8.49 -0.64
N THR A 34 -4.41 8.59 -1.90
CA THR A 34 -2.99 8.55 -2.25
C THR A 34 -2.17 9.47 -1.34
N GLY A 35 -1.21 8.88 -0.62
CA GLY A 35 -0.30 9.60 0.27
C GLY A 35 -0.74 9.71 1.74
N LEU A 36 -1.90 9.15 2.13
CA LEU A 36 -2.34 9.12 3.52
C LEU A 36 -2.56 7.70 4.02
N ASN A 37 -2.24 7.47 5.30
CA ASN A 37 -2.53 6.21 6.01
C ASN A 37 -3.95 6.18 6.61
N PHE A 38 -4.78 7.19 6.32
CA PHE A 38 -6.10 7.36 6.92
C PHE A 38 -7.18 7.41 5.84
N ASN A 39 -8.30 6.74 6.11
CA ASN A 39 -9.52 6.81 5.31
C ASN A 39 -10.43 7.93 5.82
N SER A 40 -11.37 8.39 4.99
CA SER A 40 -12.33 9.39 5.44
C SER A 40 -13.35 8.75 6.38
N THR A 41 -13.87 9.52 7.33
CA THR A 41 -14.98 9.07 8.16
C THR A 41 -16.27 8.80 7.36
N GLN A 42 -16.36 9.32 6.12
CA GLN A 42 -17.45 9.02 5.19
C GLN A 42 -17.39 7.58 4.64
N ASP A 43 -16.23 6.92 4.73
CA ASP A 43 -16.01 5.55 4.26
C ASP A 43 -16.33 4.49 5.34
N ILE A 44 -16.74 4.95 6.54
CA ILE A 44 -17.15 4.09 7.64
C ILE A 44 -18.50 3.47 7.31
N GLN A 45 -18.53 2.15 7.30
CA GLN A 45 -19.76 1.38 7.08
C GLN A 45 -20.44 1.05 8.40
N ASP A 46 -19.68 0.49 9.34
CA ASP A 46 -20.20 -0.06 10.60
C ASP A 46 -19.19 0.06 11.75
N ILE A 47 -19.69 -0.11 12.97
CA ILE A 47 -18.86 -0.27 14.17
C ILE A 47 -18.39 -1.74 14.24
N ALA A 48 -17.10 -1.95 14.49
CA ALA A 48 -16.54 -3.29 14.62
C ALA A 48 -17.03 -3.96 15.92
N GLN A 49 -17.41 -5.23 15.84
CA GLN A 49 -17.75 -6.01 17.04
C GLN A 49 -16.46 -6.41 17.78
N GLU A 50 -16.52 -6.60 19.11
CA GLU A 50 -15.35 -6.97 19.92
C GLU A 50 -14.65 -8.26 19.46
N SER A 51 -15.37 -9.17 18.79
CA SER A 51 -14.80 -10.41 18.23
C SER A 51 -13.97 -10.21 16.96
N GLU A 52 -14.00 -9.01 16.37
CA GLU A 52 -13.45 -8.74 15.04
C GLU A 52 -12.14 -7.97 15.08
N PHE A 53 -11.71 -7.53 16.26
CA PHE A 53 -10.47 -6.79 16.45
C PHE A 53 -9.75 -7.19 17.74
N GLU A 54 -8.46 -6.87 17.79
CA GLU A 54 -7.65 -7.00 19.00
C GLU A 54 -6.69 -5.81 19.08
N VAL A 55 -6.80 -5.00 20.11
CA VAL A 55 -5.89 -3.89 20.37
C VAL A 55 -4.63 -4.40 21.06
N ARG A 56 -3.45 -4.06 20.51
CA ARG A 56 -2.14 -4.44 21.04
C ARG A 56 -1.33 -3.21 21.44
N GLN A 57 -1.40 -2.84 22.71
CA GLN A 57 -0.64 -1.70 23.23
C GLN A 57 0.88 -1.95 23.14
N GLY A 58 1.62 -0.95 22.66
CA GLY A 58 3.08 -0.99 22.55
C GLY A 58 3.61 -1.60 21.25
N TYR A 59 2.74 -1.95 20.31
CA TYR A 59 3.08 -2.42 18.97
C TYR A 59 2.75 -1.35 17.93
N LEU A 60 3.46 -1.38 16.81
CA LEU A 60 3.18 -0.58 15.62
C LEU A 60 2.93 -1.52 14.45
N GLU A 61 1.88 -1.25 13.68
CA GLU A 61 1.59 -1.99 12.45
C GLU A 61 2.55 -1.56 11.33
N GLU A 62 3.13 -2.53 10.63
CA GLU A 62 4.04 -2.31 9.52
C GLU A 62 3.38 -2.68 8.18
N SER A 63 4.01 -2.27 7.08
CA SER A 63 3.54 -2.62 5.75
C SER A 63 3.57 -4.12 5.52
N ASN A 64 2.56 -4.64 4.81
CA ASN A 64 2.52 -6.04 4.37
C ASN A 64 3.34 -6.29 3.08
N VAL A 65 4.20 -5.35 2.68
CA VAL A 65 4.98 -5.40 1.44
C VAL A 65 6.36 -5.99 1.69
N ASN A 66 6.77 -6.95 0.86
CA ASN A 66 8.14 -7.47 0.86
C ASN A 66 9.02 -6.68 -0.12
N PRO A 67 10.04 -5.94 0.36
CA PRO A 67 10.88 -5.10 -0.50
C PRO A 67 11.70 -5.89 -1.52
N MET A 68 12.06 -7.15 -1.23
CA MET A 68 12.86 -7.96 -2.17
C MET A 68 12.05 -8.38 -3.39
N VAL A 69 10.79 -8.80 -3.17
CA VAL A 69 9.87 -9.13 -4.26
C VAL A 69 9.58 -7.90 -5.11
N GLU A 70 9.41 -6.75 -4.47
CA GLU A 70 9.12 -5.50 -5.18
C GLU A 70 10.31 -5.03 -6.03
N LEU A 71 11.54 -5.17 -5.52
CA LEU A 71 12.75 -4.89 -6.29
C LEU A 71 12.91 -5.85 -7.48
N GLU A 72 12.58 -7.12 -7.33
CA GLU A 72 12.59 -8.08 -8.43
C GLU A 72 11.59 -7.66 -9.53
N ASN A 73 10.36 -7.29 -9.16
CA ASN A 73 9.37 -6.76 -10.08
C ASN A 73 9.88 -5.53 -10.83
N MET A 74 10.48 -4.58 -10.11
CA MET A 74 11.07 -3.37 -10.72
C MET A 74 12.18 -3.72 -11.72
N ILE A 75 13.05 -4.68 -11.39
CA ILE A 75 14.11 -5.15 -12.29
C ILE A 75 13.51 -5.76 -13.56
N ASN A 76 12.48 -6.60 -13.43
CA ASN A 76 11.82 -7.23 -14.57
C ASN A 76 11.16 -6.18 -15.48
N ILE A 77 10.40 -5.24 -14.90
CA ILE A 77 9.80 -4.11 -15.63
C ILE A 77 10.88 -3.30 -16.37
N SER A 78 12.00 -3.01 -15.71
CA SER A 78 13.11 -2.26 -16.33
C SER A 78 13.74 -3.00 -17.51
N LYS A 79 13.91 -4.33 -17.41
CA LYS A 79 14.46 -5.17 -18.49
C LYS A 79 13.50 -5.26 -19.68
N GLU A 80 12.21 -5.41 -19.41
CA GLU A 80 11.17 -5.43 -20.46
C GLU A 80 11.14 -4.08 -21.19
N TYR A 81 11.18 -2.98 -20.45
CA TYR A 81 11.27 -1.64 -21.02
C TYR A 81 12.52 -1.46 -21.89
N GLU A 82 13.70 -1.87 -21.40
CA GLU A 82 14.95 -1.79 -22.17
C GLU A 82 14.87 -2.62 -23.46
N THR A 83 14.26 -3.80 -23.40
CA THR A 83 14.08 -4.69 -24.55
C THR A 83 13.16 -4.05 -25.58
N ALA A 84 12.01 -3.52 -25.16
CA ALA A 84 11.09 -2.80 -26.03
C ALA A 84 11.76 -1.58 -26.67
N TYR A 85 12.52 -0.80 -25.89
CA TYR A 85 13.28 0.35 -26.39
C TYR A 85 14.30 -0.06 -27.47
N LYS A 86 15.07 -1.13 -27.26
CA LYS A 86 16.02 -1.65 -28.27
C LYS A 86 15.31 -2.11 -29.55
N MET A 87 14.15 -2.75 -29.44
CA MET A 87 13.36 -3.17 -30.59
C MET A 87 12.90 -1.96 -31.42
N VAL A 88 12.39 -0.91 -30.77
CA VAL A 88 11.98 0.33 -31.46
C VAL A 88 13.15 0.95 -32.21
N ASN A 89 14.31 1.12 -31.54
CA ASN A 89 15.51 1.65 -32.19
C ASN A 89 15.96 0.79 -33.37
N TYR A 90 15.90 -0.53 -33.25
CA TYR A 90 16.25 -1.43 -34.35
C TYR A 90 15.32 -1.23 -35.56
N LEU A 91 14.01 -1.11 -35.33
CA LEU A 91 13.04 -0.83 -36.38
C LEU A 91 13.30 0.53 -37.05
N GLU A 92 13.57 1.58 -36.27
CA GLU A 92 13.92 2.90 -36.81
C GLU A 92 15.17 2.86 -37.69
N ASN A 93 16.26 2.26 -37.21
CA ASN A 93 17.50 2.10 -37.98
C ASN A 93 17.29 1.27 -39.25
N SER A 94 16.42 0.27 -39.21
CA SER A 94 16.08 -0.53 -40.38
C SER A 94 15.32 0.29 -41.43
N LEU A 95 14.37 1.12 -41.00
CA LEU A 95 13.59 1.99 -41.88
C LEU A 95 14.48 3.06 -42.55
N GLU A 96 15.39 3.66 -41.81
CA GLU A 96 16.35 4.64 -42.33
C GLU A 96 17.21 4.03 -43.44
N LYS A 97 17.79 2.84 -43.18
CA LYS A 97 18.59 2.12 -44.18
C LYS A 97 17.80 1.75 -45.44
N THR A 98 16.54 1.33 -45.30
CA THR A 98 15.69 1.05 -46.46
C THR A 98 15.41 2.32 -47.27
N ASN A 99 15.19 3.45 -46.61
CA ASN A 99 14.96 4.72 -47.29
C ASN A 99 16.21 5.17 -48.07
N ASP A 100 17.40 5.01 -47.49
CA ASP A 100 18.67 5.30 -48.18
C ASP A 100 18.88 4.42 -49.42
N LEU A 101 18.50 3.14 -49.36
CA LEU A 101 18.54 2.23 -50.51
C LEU A 101 17.56 2.61 -51.62
N GLY A 102 16.41 3.21 -51.28
CA GLY A 102 15.41 3.65 -52.25
C GLY A 102 15.72 4.98 -52.93
N ARG A 103 16.74 5.71 -52.45
CA ARG A 103 17.14 7.04 -52.97
C ARG A 103 18.26 6.98 -54.02
N ILE A 104 18.77 5.78 -54.32
CA ILE A 104 19.83 5.51 -55.30
C ILE A 104 19.22 5.14 -56.66
#